data_AF-A0A1G5SGQ2-F1
#
_entry.id   AF-A0A1G5SGQ2-F1
#
_cell.length_a   1.000
_cell.length_b   1.000
_cell.length_c   1.000
_cell.angle_alpha   90.00
_cell.angle_beta   90.00
_cell.angle_gamma   90.00
#
_symmetry.space_group_name_H-M   'P 1'
#
loop_
_entity.id
_entity.type
_entity.pdbx_description
1 polymer ?
#
loop_
_entity_poly.entity_id
_entity_poly.type
_entity_poly.pdbx_seq_one_letter_code
_entity_poly.pdbx_strand_id
1 'polypeptide(L)'
;MFSDQSANIITHPTGYSGRGGELSVSVGVVSPEMAIPTLNAINTWNNLKPILGNIIKTNHNVPNDQFDFESVLLHELGHCIGLNHPTLSSESGLSGPDRNYTKTMRGANNMLDLHPGLDGVIGSNDDQRNDDVNLFWFHRESNNPFANPPTVDSTTYSRDLHDLPPGHLFAANANLETARLLGFQNSEAIMQQGISAGETHRALSMDDTTTLRLAMSGFDREAGTNDDYTLALEFAGVTDTADIVVSFNSTGFSSCEINATESKPGHFVVRKANIYFNDNIKWFFNTVSNAQPNLTITANNARGSVSVSQNDQLLIDISLLPGVHEQTPADYWLRAETPVGRYWLNDQLEFVRSDLSIRAYGGSLVSLDRFSVFNNLANGLPLGEYRLTFAVDDNQDVIFDGNFADTITINITP
;
A
#
# COMPACT_ATOMS: atom_id res chain seq x y z
N MET A 1 11.22 14.40 -7.85
CA MET A 1 10.11 14.38 -8.83
C MET A 1 9.41 15.74 -8.80
N PHE A 2 9.10 16.30 -9.99
CA PHE A 2 8.96 17.73 -10.31
C PHE A 2 7.61 18.36 -9.89
N SER A 3 7.50 19.64 -9.51
CA SER A 3 8.48 20.72 -9.52
C SER A 3 8.27 21.65 -8.32
N ASP A 4 9.36 22.18 -7.76
CA ASP A 4 9.35 23.42 -6.98
C ASP A 4 8.99 24.65 -7.87
N GLN A 5 8.25 24.44 -8.97
CA GLN A 5 7.89 25.44 -9.97
C GLN A 5 6.40 25.46 -10.32
N SER A 6 5.61 24.48 -9.86
CA SER A 6 4.17 24.47 -10.09
C SER A 6 3.43 23.80 -8.94
N ALA A 7 2.48 24.53 -8.38
CA ALA A 7 1.62 24.08 -7.30
C ALA A 7 0.62 23.00 -7.70
N ASN A 8 0.55 22.58 -8.98
CA ASN A 8 -0.49 21.68 -9.48
C ASN A 8 0.02 20.42 -10.18
N ILE A 9 0.94 19.68 -9.56
CA ILE A 9 1.46 18.45 -10.15
C ILE A 9 0.97 17.20 -9.40
N ILE A 10 0.57 16.18 -10.16
CA ILE A 10 0.34 14.78 -9.74
C ILE A 10 1.16 13.90 -10.69
N THR A 11 1.86 12.91 -10.15
CA THR A 11 2.56 11.92 -10.96
C THR A 11 1.90 10.55 -10.83
N HIS A 12 1.68 9.91 -11.97
CA HIS A 12 1.13 8.57 -12.07
C HIS A 12 2.22 7.56 -12.47
N PRO A 13 2.11 6.29 -12.03
CA PRO A 13 3.06 5.25 -12.40
C PRO A 13 3.05 4.91 -13.89
N THR A 14 4.05 4.12 -14.30
CA THR A 14 4.20 3.64 -15.67
C THR A 14 2.95 2.94 -16.17
N GLY A 15 2.53 3.27 -17.39
CA GLY A 15 1.39 2.65 -18.07
C GLY A 15 0.06 3.39 -17.91
N TYR A 16 -0.05 4.35 -16.98
CA TYR A 16 -1.29 5.13 -16.85
C TYR A 16 -1.57 5.98 -18.10
N SER A 17 -2.80 5.93 -18.58
CA SER A 17 -3.21 6.59 -19.84
C SER A 17 -4.49 7.43 -19.71
N GLY A 18 -4.98 7.62 -18.48
CA GLY A 18 -6.29 8.22 -18.22
C GLY A 18 -7.45 7.22 -18.40
N ARG A 19 -7.16 5.93 -18.28
CA ARG A 19 -8.14 4.86 -18.21
C ARG A 19 -7.87 4.09 -16.92
N GLY A 20 -8.94 3.79 -16.21
CA GLY A 20 -8.89 3.10 -14.94
C GLY A 20 -8.62 1.60 -15.07
N GLY A 21 -8.66 0.92 -13.93
CA GLY A 21 -8.37 -0.51 -13.80
C GLY A 21 -7.04 -0.79 -13.10
N GLU A 22 -6.56 -2.03 -13.19
CA GLU A 22 -5.28 -2.41 -12.58
C GLU A 22 -4.10 -1.98 -13.45
N LEU A 23 -3.12 -1.33 -12.82
CA LEU A 23 -1.90 -0.87 -13.42
C LEU A 23 -0.72 -1.68 -12.89
N SER A 24 -0.23 -2.63 -13.70
CA SER A 24 0.96 -3.41 -13.39
C SER A 24 2.24 -2.64 -13.67
N VAL A 25 3.14 -2.59 -12.69
CA VAL A 25 4.48 -2.00 -12.81
C VAL A 25 5.53 -3.01 -12.35
N SER A 26 6.43 -3.37 -13.24
CA SER A 26 7.46 -4.37 -12.95
C SER A 26 8.66 -3.77 -12.21
N VAL A 27 9.18 -4.48 -11.20
CA VAL A 27 10.34 -4.10 -10.40
C VAL A 27 11.41 -5.19 -10.49
N GLY A 28 12.58 -4.84 -11.03
CA GLY A 28 13.73 -5.73 -11.19
C GLY A 28 14.90 -5.31 -10.32
N VAL A 29 15.75 -6.27 -9.96
CA VAL A 29 17.00 -6.02 -9.21
C VAL A 29 18.20 -6.46 -10.03
N VAL A 30 19.37 -5.84 -9.81
CA VAL A 30 20.62 -6.28 -10.44
C VAL A 30 21.41 -7.30 -9.61
N SER A 31 21.08 -7.45 -8.33
CA SER A 31 21.75 -8.38 -7.39
C SER A 31 20.74 -9.28 -6.67
N PRO A 32 21.00 -10.60 -6.54
CA PRO A 32 20.10 -11.52 -5.85
C PRO A 32 19.84 -11.20 -4.37
N GLU A 33 20.79 -10.58 -3.67
CA GLU A 33 20.64 -10.22 -2.26
C GLU A 33 19.55 -9.15 -2.01
N MET A 34 19.20 -8.39 -3.05
CA MET A 34 18.12 -7.40 -3.02
C MET A 34 16.74 -8.04 -3.19
N ALA A 35 16.65 -9.31 -3.61
CA ALA A 35 15.39 -9.90 -4.05
C ALA A 35 14.34 -9.96 -2.94
N ILE A 36 14.70 -10.44 -1.75
CA ILE A 36 13.75 -10.55 -0.62
C ILE A 36 13.31 -9.18 -0.11
N PRO A 37 14.21 -8.21 0.17
CA PRO A 37 13.80 -6.85 0.52
C PRO A 37 12.90 -6.20 -0.54
N THR A 38 13.17 -6.45 -1.83
CA THR A 38 12.37 -5.90 -2.93
C THR A 38 10.97 -6.51 -2.97
N LEU A 39 10.86 -7.84 -2.87
CA LEU A 39 9.58 -8.53 -2.72
C LEU A 39 8.79 -7.97 -1.52
N ASN A 40 9.47 -7.71 -0.41
CA ASN A 40 8.82 -7.18 0.78
C ASN A 40 8.29 -5.76 0.59
N ALA A 41 9.09 -4.88 0.01
CA ALA A 41 8.67 -3.51 -0.31
C ALA A 41 7.50 -3.49 -1.30
N ILE A 42 7.53 -4.37 -2.31
CA ILE A 42 6.41 -4.59 -3.26
C ILE A 42 5.14 -4.99 -2.52
N ASN A 43 5.22 -6.00 -1.65
CA ASN A 43 4.07 -6.46 -0.89
C ASN A 43 3.52 -5.35 0.02
N THR A 44 4.38 -4.55 0.64
CA THR A 44 3.98 -3.41 1.48
C THR A 44 3.21 -2.37 0.67
N TRP A 45 3.68 -1.99 -0.52
CA TRP A 45 2.96 -1.08 -1.41
C TRP A 45 1.68 -1.68 -1.99
N ASN A 46 1.68 -2.94 -2.41
CA ASN A 46 0.48 -3.59 -2.96
C ASN A 46 -0.65 -3.74 -1.93
N ASN A 47 -0.29 -3.95 -0.66
CA ASN A 47 -1.27 -4.11 0.41
C ASN A 47 -1.92 -2.78 0.82
N LEU A 48 -1.25 -1.64 0.59
CA LEU A 48 -1.69 -0.29 1.00
C LEU A 48 -2.29 -0.25 2.41
N LYS A 49 -1.68 -0.99 3.34
CA LYS A 49 -2.14 -1.10 4.74
C LYS A 49 -1.24 -0.24 5.63
N PRO A 50 -1.65 1.00 5.92
CA PRO A 50 -0.84 1.87 6.76
C PRO A 50 -0.95 1.49 8.24
N ILE A 51 0.09 1.78 9.01
CA ILE A 51 0.12 1.59 10.46
C ILE A 51 0.65 2.84 11.17
N LEU A 52 0.32 2.95 12.46
CA LEU A 52 1.02 3.82 13.39
C LEU A 52 2.15 3.03 14.06
N GLY A 53 3.18 3.71 14.55
CA GLY A 53 4.34 3.09 15.18
C GLY A 53 5.25 2.38 14.17
N ASN A 54 5.33 2.88 12.93
CA ASN A 54 6.09 2.25 11.85
C ASN A 54 7.60 2.44 11.94
N ILE A 55 8.11 3.25 12.86
CA ILE A 55 9.54 3.33 13.19
C ILE A 55 9.86 2.36 14.33
N ILE A 56 10.71 1.37 14.05
CA ILE A 56 11.12 0.36 15.03
C ILE A 56 12.62 0.50 15.30
N LYS A 57 12.95 0.96 16.52
CA LYS A 57 14.33 1.14 17.04
C LYS A 57 14.77 0.09 18.05
N THR A 58 13.86 -0.81 18.42
CA THR A 58 14.10 -1.89 19.39
C THR A 58 13.43 -3.16 18.89
N ASN A 59 13.99 -4.33 19.22
CA ASN A 59 13.45 -5.64 18.81
C ASN A 59 13.40 -5.85 17.28
N HIS A 60 14.36 -5.31 16.54
CA HIS A 60 14.59 -5.61 15.13
C HIS A 60 15.93 -6.33 14.92
N ASN A 61 16.17 -6.80 13.69
CA ASN A 61 17.36 -7.56 13.31
C ASN A 61 18.48 -6.72 12.67
N VAL A 62 18.24 -5.43 12.41
CA VAL A 62 19.24 -4.51 11.81
C VAL A 62 20.32 -4.13 12.82
N PRO A 63 21.62 -4.32 12.51
CA PRO A 63 22.72 -3.86 13.35
C PRO A 63 22.79 -2.33 13.47
N ASN A 64 23.25 -1.82 14.62
CA ASN A 64 23.33 -0.37 14.90
C ASN A 64 24.21 0.43 13.93
N ASP A 65 25.13 -0.22 13.22
CA ASP A 65 26.06 0.42 12.26
C ASP A 65 25.68 0.17 10.79
N GLN A 66 24.48 -0.37 10.54
CA GLN A 66 23.97 -0.65 9.20
C GLN A 66 22.64 0.04 8.95
N PHE A 67 22.41 0.43 7.70
CA PHE A 67 21.12 0.92 7.24
C PHE A 67 20.29 -0.26 6.72
N ASP A 68 19.01 -0.28 7.04
CA ASP A 68 18.08 -1.28 6.52
C ASP A 68 17.79 -1.00 5.04
N PHE A 69 18.27 -1.88 4.15
CA PHE A 69 18.06 -1.73 2.71
C PHE A 69 16.57 -1.76 2.36
N GLU A 70 15.78 -2.60 3.02
CA GLU A 70 14.33 -2.70 2.76
C GLU A 70 13.59 -1.39 3.08
N SER A 71 13.90 -0.75 4.21
CA SER A 71 13.28 0.53 4.59
C SER A 71 13.60 1.64 3.61
N VAL A 72 14.87 1.76 3.20
CA VAL A 72 15.29 2.76 2.22
C VAL A 72 14.72 2.43 0.83
N LEU A 73 14.68 1.16 0.44
CA LEU A 73 14.06 0.75 -0.81
C LEU A 73 12.56 1.06 -0.83
N LEU A 74 11.84 0.86 0.28
CA LEU A 74 10.43 1.18 0.38
C LEU A 74 10.16 2.67 0.11
N HIS A 75 11.01 3.55 0.66
CA HIS A 75 11.01 4.98 0.40
C HIS A 75 11.27 5.31 -1.07
N GLU A 76 12.36 4.80 -1.65
CA GLU A 76 12.72 5.09 -3.04
C GLU A 76 11.69 4.53 -4.04
N LEU A 77 11.09 3.39 -3.71
CA LEU A 77 10.00 2.82 -4.50
C LEU A 77 8.78 3.74 -4.50
N GLY A 78 8.48 4.40 -3.37
CA GLY A 78 7.48 5.45 -3.26
C GLY A 78 7.71 6.60 -4.24
N HIS A 79 8.95 7.08 -4.38
CA HIS A 79 9.31 8.07 -5.40
C HIS A 79 9.08 7.56 -6.82
N CYS A 80 9.46 6.32 -7.10
CA CYS A 80 9.34 5.73 -8.42
C CYS A 80 7.89 5.49 -8.87
N ILE A 81 6.94 5.42 -7.92
CA ILE A 81 5.50 5.31 -8.19
C ILE A 81 4.76 6.66 -8.11
N GLY A 82 5.47 7.77 -7.90
CA GLY A 82 4.91 9.12 -8.04
C GLY A 82 4.84 9.95 -6.76
N LEU A 83 5.25 9.42 -5.61
CA LEU A 83 5.23 10.17 -4.35
C LEU A 83 6.43 11.10 -4.19
N ASN A 84 6.28 12.10 -3.34
CA ASN A 84 7.32 13.05 -2.99
C ASN A 84 7.42 13.18 -1.47
N HIS A 85 8.48 13.83 -1.00
CA HIS A 85 8.62 14.11 0.42
C HIS A 85 7.45 14.99 0.91
N PRO A 86 6.90 14.70 2.10
CA PRO A 86 5.89 15.54 2.73
C PRO A 86 6.49 16.84 3.30
N THR A 87 7.82 16.91 3.40
CA THR A 87 8.59 18.03 3.94
C THR A 87 9.51 18.68 2.91
N LEU A 88 10.09 19.83 3.24
CA LEU A 88 11.03 20.55 2.38
C LEU A 88 12.27 19.72 2.01
N SER A 89 12.72 18.86 2.93
CA SER A 89 13.79 17.88 2.74
C SER A 89 15.12 18.48 2.24
N SER A 90 16.09 17.63 1.91
CA SER A 90 17.41 18.07 1.46
C SER A 90 17.42 18.90 0.18
N GLU A 91 16.45 18.71 -0.71
CA GLU A 91 16.34 19.42 -1.99
C GLU A 91 16.03 20.91 -1.84
N SER A 92 15.48 21.35 -0.69
CA SER A 92 15.24 22.76 -0.38
C SER A 92 16.51 23.59 -0.21
N GLY A 93 17.67 22.93 -0.02
CA GLY A 93 18.93 23.57 0.36
C GLY A 93 19.01 23.99 1.84
N LEU A 94 17.98 23.70 2.64
CA LEU A 94 17.98 23.93 4.08
C LEU A 94 18.84 22.88 4.81
N SER A 95 19.09 23.12 6.10
CA SER A 95 19.90 22.26 6.95
C SER A 95 19.23 22.02 8.29
N GLY A 96 19.54 20.90 8.93
CA GLY A 96 19.00 20.59 10.25
C GLY A 96 17.48 20.44 10.26
N PRO A 97 16.81 20.81 11.38
CA PRO A 97 15.36 20.65 11.54
C PRO A 97 14.51 21.43 10.54
N ASP A 98 15.05 22.49 9.93
CA ASP A 98 14.34 23.31 8.94
C ASP A 98 13.92 22.51 7.68
N ARG A 99 14.50 21.32 7.47
CA ARG A 99 14.06 20.40 6.42
C ARG A 99 12.68 19.79 6.68
N ASN A 100 12.19 19.82 7.93
CA ASN A 100 10.96 19.14 8.34
C ASN A 100 9.70 19.99 8.19
N TYR A 101 9.82 21.26 7.78
CA TYR A 101 8.65 22.08 7.44
C TYR A 101 7.91 21.45 6.26
N THR A 102 6.58 21.58 6.24
CA THR A 102 5.73 21.02 5.19
C THR A 102 6.19 21.50 3.81
N LYS A 103 6.16 20.61 2.81
CA LYS A 103 6.61 20.89 1.44
C LYS A 103 5.92 22.12 0.84
N THR A 104 6.71 23.10 0.41
CA THR A 104 6.25 24.33 -0.25
C THR A 104 7.17 24.77 -1.36
N MET A 105 6.69 25.71 -2.18
CA MET A 105 7.53 26.61 -2.96
C MET A 105 7.65 27.96 -2.28
N ARG A 106 8.73 28.68 -2.62
CA ARG A 106 8.93 30.08 -2.23
C ARG A 106 7.78 30.95 -2.74
N GLY A 107 7.36 31.88 -1.89
CA GLY A 107 6.35 32.87 -2.22
C GLY A 107 6.82 33.99 -3.15
N ALA A 108 6.03 35.06 -3.22
CA ALA A 108 6.34 36.26 -3.97
C ALA A 108 7.63 36.96 -3.50
N ASN A 109 8.00 36.79 -2.23
CA ASN A 109 9.25 37.29 -1.65
C ASN A 109 10.50 36.46 -2.05
N ASN A 110 10.32 35.32 -2.74
CA ASN A 110 11.35 34.37 -3.12
C ASN A 110 12.17 33.79 -1.92
N MET A 111 11.56 33.74 -0.75
CA MET A 111 12.11 33.15 0.48
C MET A 111 11.24 31.97 0.91
N LEU A 112 11.80 31.11 1.76
CA LEU A 112 11.05 30.10 2.49
C LEU A 112 10.81 30.68 3.88
N ASP A 113 9.56 30.77 4.29
CA ASP A 113 9.17 31.25 5.60
C ASP A 113 9.12 30.08 6.59
N LEU A 114 9.96 30.14 7.63
CA LEU A 114 10.27 29.02 8.54
C LEU A 114 10.01 29.45 9.99
N HIS A 115 8.75 29.43 10.42
CA HIS A 115 8.36 29.70 11.80
C HIS A 115 7.39 28.64 12.32
N PRO A 116 7.72 27.91 13.41
CA PRO A 116 6.99 26.70 13.85
C PRO A 116 5.76 27.02 14.71
N GLY A 117 5.07 28.14 14.41
CA GLY A 117 3.88 28.50 15.16
C GLY A 117 4.04 28.72 16.67
N LEU A 118 2.95 28.52 17.40
CA LEU A 118 2.84 28.67 18.86
C LEU A 118 3.20 27.38 19.59
N ASP A 119 2.94 26.22 18.99
CA ASP A 119 3.27 24.93 19.60
C ASP A 119 4.77 24.59 19.52
N GLY A 120 5.51 25.28 18.64
CA GLY A 120 6.95 25.09 18.45
C GLY A 120 7.30 23.80 17.71
N VAL A 121 6.33 23.15 17.08
CA VAL A 121 6.47 21.88 16.35
C VAL A 121 6.51 22.15 14.85
N ILE A 122 7.68 21.99 14.26
CA ILE A 122 7.88 22.16 12.81
C ILE A 122 6.98 21.19 12.04
N GLY A 123 6.21 21.71 11.09
CA GLY A 123 5.32 20.92 10.25
C GLY A 123 3.93 20.69 10.83
N SER A 124 3.61 21.34 11.95
CA SER A 124 2.28 21.30 12.56
C SER A 124 1.29 22.21 11.82
N ASN A 125 0.05 22.26 12.31
CA ASN A 125 -1.02 23.03 11.69
C ASN A 125 -0.92 24.55 11.94
N ASP A 126 -0.07 25.02 12.86
CA ASP A 126 0.08 26.43 13.21
C ASP A 126 1.39 27.06 12.74
N ASP A 127 2.16 26.31 11.92
CA ASP A 127 3.29 26.81 11.15
C ASP A 127 2.94 28.13 10.43
N GLN A 128 3.77 29.15 10.62
CA GLN A 128 3.62 30.45 9.96
C GLN A 128 4.50 30.50 8.72
N ARG A 129 3.87 30.30 7.57
CA ARG A 129 4.54 30.16 6.27
C ARG A 129 4.36 31.35 5.33
N ASN A 130 3.77 32.45 5.83
CA ASN A 130 3.53 33.70 5.11
C ASN A 130 3.01 33.52 3.67
N ASP A 131 3.83 33.81 2.66
CA ASP A 131 3.47 33.73 1.24
C ASP A 131 4.00 32.46 0.54
N ASP A 132 4.56 31.49 1.27
CA ASP A 132 4.91 30.17 0.74
C ASP A 132 3.70 29.52 0.06
N VAL A 133 3.94 28.91 -1.10
CA VAL A 133 2.91 28.21 -1.85
C VAL A 133 2.89 26.75 -1.42
N ASN A 134 1.78 26.33 -0.81
CA ASN A 134 1.60 24.95 -0.35
C ASN A 134 1.64 23.95 -1.52
N LEU A 135 2.45 22.90 -1.39
CA LEU A 135 2.49 21.77 -2.31
C LEU A 135 1.85 20.50 -1.73
N PHE A 136 1.55 20.49 -0.43
CA PHE A 136 1.10 19.31 0.30
C PHE A 136 -0.41 19.16 0.29
N TRP A 137 -0.90 17.97 -0.04
CA TRP A 137 -2.33 17.65 -0.02
C TRP A 137 -2.76 17.29 1.40
N PHE A 138 -3.59 18.13 2.01
CA PHE A 138 -4.09 17.91 3.36
C PHE A 138 -5.56 17.48 3.35
N HIS A 139 -5.93 16.69 4.35
CA HIS A 139 -7.32 16.30 4.59
C HIS A 139 -8.14 17.51 5.06
N ARG A 140 -9.19 17.89 4.33
CA ARG A 140 -9.92 19.16 4.55
C ARG A 140 -10.60 19.24 5.91
N GLU A 141 -11.13 18.12 6.41
CA GLU A 141 -11.88 18.12 7.67
C GLU A 141 -10.98 18.29 8.91
N SER A 142 -9.77 17.74 8.88
CA SER A 142 -8.94 17.62 10.09
C SER A 142 -7.53 18.19 9.96
N ASN A 143 -7.00 18.35 8.75
CA ASN A 143 -5.58 18.64 8.49
C ASN A 143 -4.64 17.67 9.24
N ASN A 144 -5.12 16.46 9.55
CA ASN A 144 -4.33 15.45 10.23
C ASN A 144 -3.73 14.51 9.18
N PRO A 145 -2.39 14.47 9.01
CA PRO A 145 -1.75 13.62 8.00
C PRO A 145 -1.81 12.12 8.38
N PHE A 146 -2.28 11.80 9.58
CA PHE A 146 -2.59 10.44 10.04
C PHE A 146 -4.07 10.06 9.90
N ALA A 147 -4.89 10.89 9.23
CA ALA A 147 -6.29 10.55 8.93
C ALA A 147 -6.38 9.46 7.85
N ASN A 148 -7.38 8.58 7.97
CA ASN A 148 -7.67 7.53 6.99
C ASN A 148 -9.15 7.57 6.58
N PRO A 149 -9.57 8.57 5.79
CA PRO A 149 -10.96 8.66 5.35
C PRO A 149 -11.31 7.56 4.33
N PRO A 150 -12.60 7.16 4.24
CA PRO A 150 -13.04 6.13 3.31
C PRO A 150 -12.85 6.57 1.84
N THR A 151 -13.09 7.85 1.56
CA THR A 151 -12.84 8.47 0.25
C THR A 151 -11.58 9.32 0.34
N VAL A 152 -10.70 9.19 -0.67
CA VAL A 152 -9.47 9.97 -0.80
C VAL A 152 -9.39 10.48 -2.23
N ASP A 153 -9.75 11.74 -2.42
CA ASP A 153 -9.83 12.43 -3.71
C ASP A 153 -9.84 13.95 -3.49
N SER A 154 -10.05 14.75 -4.55
CA SER A 154 -10.09 16.22 -4.46
C SER A 154 -11.31 16.79 -3.72
N THR A 155 -12.30 15.97 -3.36
CA THR A 155 -13.44 16.41 -2.53
C THR A 155 -13.09 16.39 -1.04
N THR A 156 -12.21 15.47 -0.64
CA THR A 156 -11.79 15.20 0.75
C THR A 156 -10.40 15.76 1.07
N TYR A 157 -9.54 15.91 0.07
CA TYR A 157 -8.20 16.49 0.18
C TYR A 157 -8.09 17.78 -0.63
N SER A 158 -7.31 18.73 -0.12
CA SER A 158 -7.03 20.00 -0.80
C SER A 158 -5.57 20.42 -0.62
N ARG A 159 -5.13 21.34 -1.46
CA ARG A 159 -3.91 22.12 -1.23
C ARG A 159 -4.19 23.58 -0.95
N ASP A 160 -5.40 24.04 -1.25
CA ASP A 160 -5.78 25.43 -1.02
C ASP A 160 -5.92 25.65 0.48
N LEU A 161 -5.04 26.47 1.06
CA LEU A 161 -5.02 26.72 2.50
C LEU A 161 -6.34 27.36 3.00
N HIS A 162 -7.19 27.91 2.12
CA HIS A 162 -8.53 28.35 2.50
C HIS A 162 -9.47 27.20 2.91
N ASP A 163 -9.15 25.97 2.52
CA ASP A 163 -9.89 24.77 2.91
C ASP A 163 -9.45 24.20 4.27
N LEU A 164 -8.48 24.84 4.94
CA LEU A 164 -8.03 24.38 6.25
C LEU A 164 -9.14 24.51 7.31
N PRO A 165 -9.17 23.60 8.30
CA PRO A 165 -10.05 23.74 9.46
C PRO A 165 -9.87 25.09 10.17
N PRO A 166 -10.93 25.66 10.77
CA PRO A 166 -10.84 26.92 11.50
C PRO A 166 -9.72 26.90 12.56
N GLY A 167 -8.82 27.88 12.47
CA GLY A 167 -7.69 28.04 13.41
C GLY A 167 -6.40 27.38 12.95
N HIS A 168 -6.41 26.59 11.87
CA HIS A 168 -5.18 26.09 11.26
C HIS A 168 -4.61 27.14 10.30
N LEU A 169 -3.29 27.29 10.30
CA LEU A 169 -2.55 28.28 9.51
C LEU A 169 -1.84 27.65 8.31
N PHE A 170 -1.45 26.38 8.42
CA PHE A 170 -0.78 25.66 7.34
C PHE A 170 -1.11 24.18 7.32
N ALA A 171 -0.81 23.52 6.20
CA ALA A 171 -0.94 22.08 6.05
C ALA A 171 0.06 21.34 6.97
N ALA A 172 -0.43 20.39 7.77
CA ALA A 172 0.43 19.61 8.66
C ALA A 172 0.98 18.37 7.94
N ASN A 173 2.24 18.02 8.19
CA ASN A 173 2.91 16.89 7.53
C ASN A 173 3.19 15.71 8.48
N ALA A 174 3.34 14.51 7.93
CA ALA A 174 3.52 13.27 8.72
C ALA A 174 4.97 13.04 9.20
N ASN A 175 5.64 14.06 9.74
CA ASN A 175 6.93 13.87 10.43
C ASN A 175 6.76 13.35 11.88
N LEU A 176 7.84 12.82 12.45
CA LEU A 176 7.85 12.24 13.80
C LEU A 176 7.40 13.20 14.91
N GLU A 177 7.75 14.49 14.86
CA GLU A 177 7.37 15.45 15.91
C GLU A 177 5.89 15.84 15.82
N THR A 178 5.35 15.98 14.61
CA THR A 178 3.92 16.19 14.38
C THR A 178 3.11 14.97 14.81
N ALA A 179 3.59 13.76 14.54
CA ALA A 179 3.01 12.54 15.06
C ALA A 179 2.95 12.53 16.59
N ARG A 180 4.07 12.89 17.25
CA ARG A 180 4.16 12.99 18.71
C ARG A 180 3.19 14.02 19.28
N LEU A 181 3.05 15.19 18.65
CA LEU A 181 2.09 16.23 19.03
C LEU A 181 0.65 15.69 18.99
N LEU A 182 0.32 14.88 17.98
CA LEU A 182 -0.99 14.26 17.80
C LEU A 182 -1.20 12.99 18.64
N GLY A 183 -0.21 12.59 19.46
CA GLY A 183 -0.30 11.42 20.34
C GLY A 183 0.10 10.09 19.69
N PHE A 184 0.68 10.11 18.50
CA PHE A 184 1.15 8.92 17.78
C PHE A 184 2.66 8.75 17.96
N GLN A 185 3.07 7.84 18.83
CA GLN A 185 4.48 7.56 19.06
C GLN A 185 5.10 6.79 17.88
N ASN A 186 6.38 7.06 17.59
CA ASN A 186 7.18 6.34 16.58
C ASN A 186 6.49 6.21 15.21
N SER A 187 5.71 7.21 14.80
CA SER A 187 4.96 7.21 13.54
C SER A 187 5.49 8.30 12.64
N GLU A 188 5.73 7.98 11.37
CA GLU A 188 6.25 8.91 10.38
C GLU A 188 5.96 8.39 8.97
N ALA A 189 5.72 9.28 8.00
CA ALA A 189 5.61 8.89 6.60
C ALA A 189 6.86 8.15 6.12
N ILE A 190 6.71 7.07 5.35
CA ILE A 190 7.89 6.44 4.73
C ILE A 190 8.56 7.42 3.78
N MET A 191 7.78 8.33 3.17
CA MET A 191 8.31 9.40 2.33
C MET A 191 9.01 10.51 3.11
N GLN A 192 9.08 10.46 4.45
CA GLN A 192 9.91 11.40 5.20
C GLN A 192 11.39 11.03 5.08
N GLN A 193 12.22 12.05 4.82
CA GLN A 193 13.67 11.84 4.76
C GLN A 193 14.24 11.72 6.17
N GLY A 194 15.22 10.82 6.38
CA GLY A 194 16.00 10.79 7.62
C GLY A 194 16.21 9.42 8.27
N ILE A 195 15.93 8.32 7.56
CA ILE A 195 16.20 6.96 8.05
C ILE A 195 17.64 6.87 8.57
N SER A 196 17.79 6.35 9.78
CA SER A 196 19.04 6.20 10.51
C SER A 196 19.56 4.76 10.47
N ALA A 197 20.85 4.57 10.77
CA ALA A 197 21.38 3.22 10.98
C ALA A 197 20.81 2.60 12.27
N GLY A 198 20.55 1.29 12.25
CA GLY A 198 20.02 0.59 13.42
C GLY A 198 18.54 0.84 13.69
N GLU A 199 17.73 1.15 12.68
CA GLU A 199 16.28 1.15 12.78
C GLU A 199 15.64 0.50 11.54
N THR A 200 14.35 0.17 11.63
CA THR A 200 13.55 -0.24 10.47
C THR A 200 12.32 0.65 10.34
N HIS A 201 11.92 0.89 9.10
CA HIS A 201 10.75 1.63 8.66
C HIS A 201 10.10 0.88 7.48
N ARG A 202 9.64 -0.35 7.72
CA ARG A 202 9.18 -1.29 6.66
C ARG A 202 7.66 -1.27 6.41
N ALA A 203 6.95 -0.29 6.95
CA ALA A 203 5.51 -0.16 6.85
C ALA A 203 5.10 1.27 6.51
N LEU A 204 4.03 1.40 5.72
CA LEU A 204 3.48 2.68 5.31
C LEU A 204 2.78 3.39 6.48
N SER A 205 2.76 4.71 6.43
CA SER A 205 1.84 5.53 7.21
C SER A 205 0.60 5.91 6.38
N MET A 206 -0.35 6.57 7.04
CA MET A 206 -1.57 7.06 6.40
C MET A 206 -1.27 8.10 5.32
N ASP A 207 -0.28 8.97 5.51
CA ASP A 207 0.08 9.99 4.53
C ASP A 207 0.55 9.37 3.20
N ASP A 208 1.35 8.32 3.29
CA ASP A 208 1.89 7.60 2.13
C ASP A 208 0.76 6.97 1.30
N THR A 209 -0.16 6.29 1.98
CA THR A 209 -1.28 5.59 1.33
C THR A 209 -2.33 6.56 0.81
N THR A 210 -2.65 7.62 1.55
CA THR A 210 -3.66 8.60 1.12
C THR A 210 -3.16 9.46 -0.03
N THR A 211 -1.89 9.89 -0.02
CA THR A 211 -1.31 10.62 -1.15
C THR A 211 -1.26 9.76 -2.42
N LEU A 212 -0.94 8.47 -2.31
CA LEU A 212 -1.00 7.55 -3.45
C LEU A 212 -2.44 7.33 -3.93
N ARG A 213 -3.39 7.12 -3.03
CA ARG A 213 -4.81 6.96 -3.36
C ARG A 213 -5.40 8.20 -4.05
N LEU A 214 -4.95 9.40 -3.67
CA LEU A 214 -5.31 10.62 -4.35
C LEU A 214 -4.84 10.60 -5.81
N ALA A 215 -3.60 10.15 -6.10
CA ALA A 215 -3.14 9.98 -7.48
C ALA A 215 -3.92 8.87 -8.22
N MET A 216 -4.34 7.82 -7.51
CA MET A 216 -5.15 6.72 -8.02
C MET A 216 -6.57 7.13 -8.41
N SER A 217 -7.10 8.26 -7.93
CA SER A 217 -8.35 8.88 -8.42
C SER A 217 -8.21 9.53 -9.80
N GLY A 218 -7.13 9.24 -10.51
CA GLY A 218 -6.99 9.54 -11.92
C GLY A 218 -6.76 11.01 -12.28
N PHE A 219 -7.12 11.37 -13.52
CA PHE A 219 -6.89 12.71 -14.06
C PHE A 219 -7.96 13.71 -13.64
N ASP A 220 -9.18 13.26 -13.31
CA ASP A 220 -10.22 14.16 -12.78
C ASP A 220 -10.04 14.42 -11.27
N ARG A 221 -9.34 13.51 -10.58
CA ARG A 221 -9.08 13.55 -9.13
C ARG A 221 -10.36 13.35 -8.33
N GLU A 222 -11.31 12.61 -8.85
CA GLU A 222 -12.55 12.21 -8.20
C GLU A 222 -12.56 10.69 -8.07
N ALA A 223 -12.78 10.17 -6.86
CA ALA A 223 -12.80 8.72 -6.67
C ALA A 223 -14.13 8.11 -7.15
N GLY A 224 -14.05 6.90 -7.71
CA GLY A 224 -15.19 6.14 -8.21
C GLY A 224 -15.58 6.48 -9.65
N THR A 225 -14.68 7.07 -10.43
CA THR A 225 -14.90 7.38 -11.85
C THR A 225 -14.21 6.36 -12.76
N ASN A 226 -14.22 6.62 -14.07
CA ASN A 226 -13.71 5.66 -15.07
C ASN A 226 -12.18 5.68 -15.22
N ASP A 227 -11.50 6.69 -14.67
CA ASP A 227 -10.04 6.82 -14.78
C ASP A 227 -9.29 6.48 -13.48
N ASP A 228 -10.01 6.06 -12.44
CA ASP A 228 -9.51 5.43 -11.23
C ASP A 228 -8.70 4.16 -11.51
N TYR A 229 -7.50 4.05 -10.94
CA TYR A 229 -6.68 2.85 -11.08
C TYR A 229 -6.24 2.25 -9.75
N THR A 230 -6.00 0.94 -9.75
CA THR A 230 -5.22 0.27 -8.70
C THR A 230 -3.79 0.07 -9.17
N LEU A 231 -2.82 0.14 -8.28
CA LEU A 231 -1.40 -0.13 -8.59
C LEU A 231 -1.05 -1.54 -8.15
N ALA A 232 -0.49 -2.33 -9.05
CA ALA A 232 0.08 -3.65 -8.78
C ALA A 232 1.56 -3.64 -9.12
N LEU A 233 2.43 -3.72 -8.11
CA LEU A 233 3.86 -3.91 -8.31
C LEU A 233 4.18 -5.39 -8.45
N GLU A 234 4.97 -5.73 -9.45
CA GLU A 234 5.31 -7.12 -9.80
C GLU A 234 6.82 -7.34 -9.76
N PHE A 235 7.28 -8.32 -8.99
CA PHE A 235 8.71 -8.63 -8.96
C PHE A 235 9.13 -9.36 -10.24
N ALA A 236 9.99 -8.73 -11.04
CA ALA A 236 10.47 -9.26 -12.32
C ALA A 236 11.74 -10.13 -12.18
N GLY A 237 12.23 -10.34 -10.96
CA GLY A 237 13.45 -11.09 -10.69
C GLY A 237 14.73 -10.26 -10.89
N VAL A 238 15.83 -10.97 -11.15
CA VAL A 238 17.13 -10.34 -11.43
C VAL A 238 17.15 -9.92 -12.90
N THR A 239 16.86 -8.66 -13.18
CA THR A 239 16.72 -8.11 -14.54
C THR A 239 16.93 -6.59 -14.56
N ASP A 240 17.40 -6.07 -15.69
CA ASP A 240 17.56 -4.64 -15.98
C ASP A 240 16.48 -4.11 -16.96
N THR A 241 15.52 -4.95 -17.34
CA THR A 241 14.47 -4.59 -18.31
C THR A 241 13.14 -4.15 -17.68
N ALA A 242 12.96 -4.34 -16.37
CA ALA A 242 11.75 -3.97 -15.63
C ALA A 242 11.47 -2.46 -15.63
N ASP A 243 10.23 -2.03 -15.39
CA ASP A 243 9.84 -0.61 -15.39
C ASP A 243 10.62 0.21 -14.35
N ILE A 244 10.89 -0.42 -13.20
CA ILE A 244 11.73 0.09 -12.11
C ILE A 244 12.91 -0.88 -11.94
N VAL A 245 14.15 -0.38 -12.04
CA VAL A 245 15.35 -1.20 -11.84
C VAL A 245 16.12 -0.73 -10.60
N VAL A 246 16.39 -1.65 -9.67
CA VAL A 246 17.15 -1.39 -8.44
C VAL A 246 18.60 -1.81 -8.60
N SER A 247 19.53 -0.89 -8.35
CA SER A 247 20.96 -1.13 -8.54
C SER A 247 21.88 -0.38 -7.57
N PHE A 248 23.12 -0.86 -7.45
CA PHE A 248 24.21 -0.14 -6.77
C PHE A 248 24.95 0.74 -7.77
N ASN A 249 24.47 1.96 -7.96
CA ASN A 249 25.09 2.93 -8.86
C ASN A 249 24.81 4.37 -8.41
N SER A 250 24.86 4.63 -7.10
CA SER A 250 24.74 5.99 -6.54
C SER A 250 26.06 6.46 -5.95
N THR A 251 26.32 7.76 -6.10
CA THR A 251 27.34 8.48 -5.33
C THR A 251 26.76 9.13 -4.06
N GLY A 252 25.44 9.25 -3.97
CA GLY A 252 24.69 9.76 -2.81
C GLY A 252 24.42 8.68 -1.77
N PHE A 253 23.34 8.79 -0.99
CA PHE A 253 22.91 7.73 -0.07
C PHE A 253 22.07 6.69 -0.84
N SER A 254 20.91 7.13 -1.31
CA SER A 254 20.01 6.46 -2.23
C SER A 254 19.23 7.50 -3.03
N SER A 255 18.67 7.11 -4.17
CA SER A 255 17.75 7.96 -4.94
C SER A 255 16.97 7.16 -5.97
N CYS A 256 15.70 7.48 -6.15
CA CYS A 256 14.92 7.14 -7.34
C CYS A 256 15.05 8.23 -8.40
N GLU A 257 15.53 7.86 -9.58
CA GLU A 257 15.48 8.66 -10.79
C GLU A 257 14.36 8.19 -11.69
N ILE A 258 13.59 9.14 -12.21
CA ILE A 258 12.44 8.87 -13.06
C ILE A 258 12.56 9.66 -14.36
N ASN A 259 12.09 9.06 -15.44
CA ASN A 259 11.72 9.76 -16.66
C ASN A 259 10.19 9.84 -16.70
N ALA A 260 9.62 11.04 -16.81
CA ALA A 260 8.18 11.21 -16.89
C ALA A 260 7.80 12.21 -17.98
N THR A 261 6.59 12.04 -18.51
CA THR A 261 6.03 12.96 -19.52
C THR A 261 4.70 13.50 -19.03
N GLU A 262 4.49 14.80 -19.20
CA GLU A 262 3.18 15.43 -18.96
C GLU A 262 2.16 14.88 -19.98
N SER A 263 1.16 14.16 -19.49
CA SER A 263 0.11 13.56 -20.33
C SER A 263 -1.15 14.42 -20.38
N LYS A 264 -1.38 15.22 -19.34
CA LYS A 264 -2.34 16.32 -19.26
C LYS A 264 -1.74 17.44 -18.41
N PRO A 265 -2.19 18.70 -18.51
CA PRO A 265 -1.69 19.79 -17.67
C PRO A 265 -1.68 19.42 -16.18
N GLY A 266 -0.51 19.42 -15.56
CA GLY A 266 -0.35 19.06 -14.15
C GLY A 266 -0.34 17.56 -13.84
N HIS A 267 -0.45 16.69 -14.84
CA HIS A 267 -0.42 15.24 -14.67
C HIS A 267 0.72 14.61 -15.48
N PHE A 268 1.69 14.07 -14.75
CA PHE A 268 2.85 13.41 -15.31
C PHE A 268 2.69 11.90 -15.21
N VAL A 269 3.19 11.17 -16.19
CA VAL A 269 3.21 9.71 -16.18
C VAL A 269 4.66 9.25 -16.29
N VAL A 270 5.08 8.43 -15.34
CA VAL A 270 6.41 7.79 -15.36
C VAL A 270 6.52 6.90 -16.60
N ARG A 271 7.67 6.92 -17.27
CA ARG A 271 7.99 6.10 -18.43
C ARG A 271 9.02 5.04 -18.11
N LYS A 272 9.93 5.37 -17.18
CA LYS A 272 10.97 4.49 -16.66
C LYS A 272 11.43 5.05 -15.33
N ALA A 273 11.81 4.18 -14.40
CA ALA A 273 12.47 4.58 -13.17
C ALA A 273 13.67 3.69 -12.87
N ASN A 274 14.64 4.23 -12.13
CA ASN A 274 15.77 3.50 -11.59
C ASN A 274 16.00 3.92 -10.14
N ILE A 275 16.23 2.95 -9.27
CA ILE A 275 16.63 3.18 -7.89
C ILE A 275 18.11 2.89 -7.77
N TYR A 276 18.85 3.86 -7.26
CA TYR A 276 20.29 3.77 -7.08
C TYR A 276 20.65 3.81 -5.61
N PHE A 277 21.41 2.82 -5.16
CA PHE A 277 22.03 2.77 -3.84
C PHE A 277 23.54 2.96 -3.95
N ASN A 278 24.15 3.48 -2.89
CA ASN A 278 25.60 3.59 -2.79
C ASN A 278 26.20 2.34 -2.17
N ASP A 279 27.11 1.68 -2.89
CA ASP A 279 27.77 0.43 -2.49
C ASP A 279 28.77 0.60 -1.33
N ASN A 280 29.14 1.83 -0.98
CA ASN A 280 30.04 2.13 0.14
C ASN A 280 29.31 2.24 1.49
N ILE A 281 27.97 2.23 1.48
CA ILE A 281 27.17 2.20 2.69
C ILE A 281 27.02 0.76 3.19
N LYS A 282 27.07 0.57 4.51
CA LYS A 282 26.82 -0.74 5.11
C LYS A 282 25.32 -1.03 5.11
N TRP A 283 24.88 -1.84 4.16
CA TRP A 283 23.48 -2.25 4.03
C TRP A 283 23.20 -3.56 4.78
N PHE A 284 22.10 -3.57 5.52
CA PHE A 284 21.48 -4.79 6.02
C PHE A 284 20.41 -5.24 5.02
N PHE A 285 20.54 -6.46 4.49
CA PHE A 285 19.52 -7.07 3.63
C PHE A 285 18.65 -8.00 4.45
N ASN A 286 17.37 -7.65 4.59
CA ASN A 286 16.41 -8.52 5.22
C ASN A 286 16.22 -9.81 4.41
N THR A 287 16.39 -10.96 5.06
CA THR A 287 16.25 -12.29 4.43
C THR A 287 14.93 -12.96 4.78
N VAL A 288 14.09 -12.33 5.59
CA VAL A 288 12.77 -12.82 5.97
C VAL A 288 11.72 -12.15 5.09
N SER A 289 10.98 -12.95 4.33
CA SER A 289 9.89 -12.45 3.48
C SER A 289 8.69 -11.96 4.33
N ASN A 290 7.86 -11.09 3.78
CA ASN A 290 6.59 -10.64 4.35
C ASN A 290 5.37 -11.09 3.50
N ALA A 291 5.59 -12.00 2.55
CA ALA A 291 4.57 -12.47 1.62
C ALA A 291 3.36 -13.05 2.36
N GLN A 292 2.20 -12.44 2.12
CA GLN A 292 0.94 -12.89 2.69
C GLN A 292 0.49 -14.21 2.05
N PRO A 293 -0.35 -15.01 2.73
CA PRO A 293 -0.89 -16.22 2.17
C PRO A 293 -1.75 -15.89 0.94
N ASN A 294 -1.52 -16.61 -0.16
CA ASN A 294 -2.32 -16.47 -1.37
C ASN A 294 -3.36 -17.59 -1.40
N LEU A 295 -4.61 -17.22 -1.11
CA LEU A 295 -5.76 -18.09 -1.20
C LEU A 295 -6.38 -17.95 -2.59
N THR A 296 -6.83 -19.06 -3.14
CA THR A 296 -7.61 -19.05 -4.38
C THR A 296 -8.82 -19.95 -4.22
N ILE A 297 -9.98 -19.44 -4.60
CA ILE A 297 -11.19 -20.24 -4.82
C ILE A 297 -11.65 -20.07 -6.27
N THR A 298 -11.99 -21.18 -6.92
CA THR A 298 -12.47 -21.20 -8.30
C THR A 298 -13.74 -22.02 -8.44
N ALA A 299 -14.55 -21.67 -9.44
CA ALA A 299 -15.69 -22.46 -9.90
C ALA A 299 -15.48 -22.77 -11.38
N ASN A 300 -15.48 -24.05 -11.75
CA ASN A 300 -15.24 -24.52 -13.12
C ASN A 300 -13.96 -23.91 -13.74
N ASN A 301 -12.89 -23.77 -12.95
CA ASN A 301 -11.59 -23.13 -13.28
C ASN A 301 -11.62 -21.61 -13.49
N ALA A 302 -12.72 -20.92 -13.18
CA ALA A 302 -12.82 -19.47 -13.25
C ALA A 302 -12.83 -18.83 -11.85
N ARG A 303 -12.38 -17.57 -11.75
CA ARG A 303 -12.41 -16.73 -10.54
C ARG A 303 -13.48 -15.63 -10.69
N GLY A 304 -13.83 -14.97 -9.60
CA GLY A 304 -14.73 -13.82 -9.61
C GLY A 304 -16.21 -14.21 -9.68
N SER A 305 -16.83 -14.16 -10.87
CA SER A 305 -18.24 -14.49 -11.06
C SER A 305 -18.44 -15.48 -12.20
N VAL A 306 -19.24 -16.52 -11.97
CA VAL A 306 -19.53 -17.58 -12.95
C VAL A 306 -21.02 -17.88 -12.97
N SER A 307 -21.60 -18.07 -14.16
CA SER A 307 -22.95 -18.61 -14.31
C SER A 307 -22.88 -20.10 -14.68
N VAL A 308 -23.67 -20.94 -14.02
CA VAL A 308 -23.68 -22.40 -14.21
C VAL A 308 -25.13 -22.85 -14.37
N SER A 309 -25.45 -23.60 -15.42
CA SER A 309 -26.78 -24.19 -15.57
C SER A 309 -26.95 -25.35 -14.57
N GLN A 310 -28.17 -25.59 -14.10
CA GLN A 310 -28.48 -26.75 -13.25
C GLN A 310 -28.13 -28.09 -13.90
N ASN A 311 -28.00 -28.15 -15.23
CA ASN A 311 -27.60 -29.35 -15.95
C ASN A 311 -26.09 -29.52 -16.07
N ASP A 312 -25.31 -28.50 -15.71
CA ASP A 312 -23.87 -28.52 -15.79
C ASP A 312 -23.23 -29.04 -14.51
N GLN A 313 -21.99 -29.50 -14.65
CA GLN A 313 -21.14 -29.83 -13.53
C GLN A 313 -20.67 -28.54 -12.85
N LEU A 314 -20.74 -28.52 -11.53
CA LEU A 314 -20.13 -27.51 -10.69
C LEU A 314 -18.94 -28.12 -9.96
N LEU A 315 -17.76 -27.61 -10.30
CA LEU A 315 -16.49 -27.95 -9.67
C LEU A 315 -16.00 -26.74 -8.88
N ILE A 316 -15.87 -26.87 -7.57
CA ILE A 316 -15.27 -25.87 -6.68
C ILE A 316 -13.94 -26.40 -6.21
N ASP A 317 -12.89 -25.64 -6.51
CA ASP A 317 -11.54 -25.94 -6.05
C ASP A 317 -10.98 -24.77 -5.24
N ILE A 318 -10.22 -25.12 -4.21
CA ILE A 318 -9.44 -24.18 -3.41
C ILE A 318 -7.96 -24.51 -3.53
N SER A 319 -7.11 -23.50 -3.34
CA SER A 319 -5.67 -23.67 -3.16
C SER A 319 -5.14 -22.58 -2.23
N LEU A 320 -4.01 -22.86 -1.58
CA LEU A 320 -3.36 -21.98 -0.63
C LEU A 320 -1.85 -22.07 -0.81
N LEU A 321 -1.20 -20.94 -1.04
CA LEU A 321 0.24 -20.79 -0.86
C LEU A 321 0.48 -20.00 0.42
N PRO A 322 1.05 -20.59 1.48
CA PRO A 322 1.09 -19.98 2.81
C PRO A 322 2.04 -18.77 2.93
N GLY A 323 2.95 -18.58 1.96
CA GLY A 323 3.93 -17.51 2.04
C GLY A 323 4.82 -17.67 3.27
N VAL A 324 5.03 -16.59 4.03
CA VAL A 324 5.85 -16.64 5.25
C VAL A 324 5.14 -17.18 6.48
N HIS A 325 3.84 -17.43 6.36
CA HIS A 325 3.03 -18.01 7.41
C HIS A 325 3.07 -19.54 7.36
N GLU A 326 3.92 -20.14 6.52
CA GLU A 326 4.06 -21.60 6.49
C GLU A 326 4.41 -22.14 7.88
N GLN A 327 3.67 -23.16 8.30
CA GLN A 327 3.73 -23.81 9.61
C GLN A 327 3.18 -23.03 10.81
N THR A 328 2.70 -21.79 10.66
CA THR A 328 2.04 -21.08 11.77
C THR A 328 0.69 -21.71 12.10
N PRO A 329 0.25 -21.75 13.37
CA PRO A 329 -1.10 -22.20 13.72
C PRO A 329 -2.17 -21.35 13.01
N ALA A 330 -3.17 -22.01 12.42
CA ALA A 330 -4.23 -21.41 11.62
C ALA A 330 -5.54 -22.21 11.75
N ASP A 331 -6.67 -21.53 11.55
CA ASP A 331 -7.98 -22.14 11.33
C ASP A 331 -8.44 -21.91 9.89
N TYR A 332 -8.99 -22.96 9.27
CA TYR A 332 -9.42 -22.97 7.87
C TYR A 332 -10.94 -23.03 7.80
N TRP A 333 -11.47 -22.24 6.87
CA TRP A 333 -12.90 -22.01 6.76
C TRP A 333 -13.33 -22.02 5.30
N LEU A 334 -14.47 -22.64 5.02
CA LEU A 334 -15.16 -22.49 3.75
C LEU A 334 -16.64 -22.22 4.02
N ARG A 335 -17.06 -21.00 3.74
CA ARG A 335 -18.43 -20.53 3.94
C ARG A 335 -19.13 -20.40 2.60
N ALA A 336 -20.36 -20.92 2.50
CA ALA A 336 -21.24 -20.69 1.37
C ALA A 336 -22.50 -19.94 1.83
N GLU A 337 -22.70 -18.72 1.32
CA GLU A 337 -23.98 -18.01 1.41
C GLU A 337 -24.80 -18.37 0.17
N THR A 338 -25.98 -18.96 0.40
CA THR A 338 -26.83 -19.52 -0.67
C THR A 338 -28.22 -18.88 -0.62
N PRO A 339 -29.08 -19.08 -1.63
CA PRO A 339 -30.44 -18.57 -1.62
C PRO A 339 -31.32 -19.07 -0.46
N VAL A 340 -30.92 -20.16 0.20
CA VAL A 340 -31.71 -20.81 1.27
C VAL A 340 -31.02 -20.82 2.64
N GLY A 341 -29.86 -20.18 2.75
CA GLY A 341 -29.16 -19.98 4.01
C GLY A 341 -27.64 -20.09 3.91
N ARG A 342 -26.99 -20.01 5.08
CA ARG A 342 -25.54 -20.12 5.24
C ARG A 342 -25.13 -21.56 5.55
N TYR A 343 -24.07 -22.00 4.88
CA TYR A 343 -23.46 -23.30 5.05
C TYR A 343 -21.97 -23.15 5.31
N TRP A 344 -21.41 -24.09 6.06
CA TRP A 344 -19.99 -24.18 6.36
C TRP A 344 -19.48 -25.58 6.06
N LEU A 345 -18.29 -25.69 5.48
CA LEU A 345 -17.60 -26.97 5.35
C LEU A 345 -17.10 -27.41 6.72
N ASN A 346 -17.51 -28.59 7.19
CA ASN A 346 -17.01 -29.17 8.43
C ASN A 346 -15.71 -29.96 8.21
N ASP A 347 -15.17 -30.54 9.29
CA ASP A 347 -13.97 -31.37 9.29
C ASP A 347 -14.16 -32.76 8.65
N GLN A 348 -15.38 -33.09 8.23
CA GLN A 348 -15.68 -34.24 7.36
C GLN A 348 -15.82 -33.86 5.89
N LEU A 349 -15.53 -32.60 5.52
CA LEU A 349 -15.67 -32.06 4.17
C LEU A 349 -17.11 -32.07 3.64
N GLU A 350 -18.07 -31.85 4.53
CA GLU A 350 -19.49 -31.75 4.20
C GLU A 350 -19.99 -30.32 4.49
N PHE A 351 -20.81 -29.77 3.59
CA PHE A 351 -21.47 -28.49 3.84
C PHE A 351 -22.65 -28.67 4.78
N VAL A 352 -22.56 -28.07 5.97
CA VAL A 352 -23.59 -28.11 7.00
C VAL A 352 -24.22 -26.73 7.16
N ARG A 353 -25.55 -26.68 7.17
CA ARG A 353 -26.29 -25.43 7.38
C ARG A 353 -26.09 -24.96 8.82
N SER A 354 -25.55 -23.76 8.99
CA SER A 354 -25.32 -23.18 10.32
C SER A 354 -25.17 -21.67 10.24
N ASP A 355 -25.79 -20.97 11.20
CA ASP A 355 -25.58 -19.53 11.38
C ASP A 355 -24.27 -19.25 12.13
N LEU A 356 -23.81 -20.21 12.95
CA LEU A 356 -22.52 -20.20 13.63
C LEU A 356 -21.42 -20.72 12.70
N SER A 357 -20.20 -20.19 12.85
CA SER A 357 -19.04 -20.67 12.11
C SER A 357 -18.70 -22.12 12.48
N ILE A 358 -18.39 -22.92 11.46
CA ILE A 358 -17.89 -24.28 11.64
C ILE A 358 -16.54 -24.35 10.95
N ARG A 359 -15.52 -24.73 11.72
CA ARG A 359 -14.15 -24.85 11.24
C ARG A 359 -14.01 -26.11 10.39
N ALA A 360 -13.40 -25.98 9.21
CA ALA A 360 -13.09 -27.12 8.35
C ALA A 360 -11.82 -27.85 8.81
N TYR A 361 -10.80 -27.09 9.22
CA TYR A 361 -9.55 -27.65 9.72
C TYR A 361 -8.86 -26.66 10.67
N GLY A 362 -8.18 -27.17 11.70
CA GLY A 362 -7.36 -26.37 12.60
C GLY A 362 -5.99 -27.00 12.76
N GLY A 363 -4.93 -26.26 12.44
CA GLY A 363 -3.56 -26.74 12.48
C GLY A 363 -2.62 -25.80 11.75
N SER A 364 -1.43 -26.27 11.39
CA SER A 364 -0.46 -25.45 10.68
C SER A 364 -0.97 -24.97 9.32
N LEU A 365 -0.64 -23.73 8.95
CA LEU A 365 -0.79 -23.23 7.60
C LEU A 365 0.16 -24.00 6.67
N VAL A 366 -0.36 -24.64 5.63
CA VAL A 366 0.41 -25.49 4.72
C VAL A 366 0.06 -25.18 3.29
N SER A 367 0.99 -25.45 2.37
CA SER A 367 0.68 -25.40 0.94
C SER A 367 -0.44 -26.38 0.62
N LEU A 368 -1.55 -25.86 0.14
CA LEU A 368 -2.65 -26.62 -0.43
C LEU A 368 -2.59 -26.42 -1.93
N ASP A 369 -2.17 -27.46 -2.65
CA ASP A 369 -2.38 -27.51 -4.09
C ASP A 369 -3.87 -27.47 -4.40
N ARG A 370 -4.24 -27.59 -5.67
CA ARG A 370 -5.65 -27.63 -6.08
C ARG A 370 -6.40 -28.76 -5.35
N PHE A 371 -7.30 -28.39 -4.45
CA PHE A 371 -8.11 -29.30 -3.65
C PHE A 371 -9.59 -29.09 -3.97
N SER A 372 -10.26 -30.16 -4.39
CA SER A 372 -11.67 -30.11 -4.79
C SER A 372 -12.57 -30.30 -3.58
N VAL A 373 -13.32 -29.25 -3.25
CA VAL A 373 -14.27 -29.22 -2.12
C VAL A 373 -15.69 -29.53 -2.55
N PHE A 374 -15.99 -29.39 -3.84
CA PHE A 374 -17.28 -29.77 -4.40
C PHE A 374 -17.12 -30.16 -5.87
N ASN A 375 -17.65 -31.32 -6.25
CA ASN A 375 -17.59 -31.79 -7.62
C ASN A 375 -18.84 -32.63 -7.93
N ASN A 376 -19.94 -31.97 -8.28
CA ASN A 376 -21.21 -32.62 -8.59
C ASN A 376 -21.97 -31.84 -9.66
N LEU A 377 -23.03 -32.43 -10.21
CA LEU A 377 -24.00 -31.68 -11.00
C LEU A 377 -24.63 -30.58 -10.12
N ALA A 378 -24.87 -29.41 -10.70
CA ALA A 378 -25.62 -28.34 -10.04
C ALA A 378 -27.12 -28.69 -9.87
N ASN A 379 -27.56 -29.80 -10.47
CA ASN A 379 -28.85 -30.42 -10.29
C ASN A 379 -29.13 -30.64 -8.79
N GLY A 380 -30.16 -29.96 -8.28
CA GLY A 380 -30.58 -30.02 -6.88
C GLY A 380 -30.13 -28.83 -6.03
N LEU A 381 -29.26 -27.97 -6.54
CA LEU A 381 -28.97 -26.68 -5.93
C LEU A 381 -30.11 -25.69 -6.25
N PRO A 382 -30.65 -24.96 -5.25
CA PRO A 382 -31.57 -23.85 -5.49
C PRO A 382 -31.04 -22.87 -6.54
N LEU A 383 -31.93 -22.40 -7.41
CA LEU A 383 -31.60 -21.33 -8.37
C LEU A 383 -31.24 -20.04 -7.63
N GLY A 384 -30.29 -19.30 -8.20
CA GLY A 384 -29.87 -17.99 -7.69
C GLY A 384 -28.39 -17.91 -7.38
N GLU A 385 -28.04 -16.86 -6.65
CA GLU A 385 -26.66 -16.49 -6.35
C GLU A 385 -26.12 -17.23 -5.12
N TYR A 386 -24.90 -17.72 -5.25
CA TYR A 386 -24.09 -18.32 -4.20
C TYR A 386 -22.82 -17.50 -4.06
N ARG A 387 -22.47 -17.15 -2.83
CA ARG A 387 -21.19 -16.52 -2.51
C ARG A 387 -20.38 -17.44 -1.63
N LEU A 388 -19.29 -17.98 -2.18
CA LEU A 388 -18.39 -18.90 -1.47
C LEU A 388 -17.13 -18.15 -1.07
N THR A 389 -16.76 -18.23 0.20
CA THR A 389 -15.55 -17.62 0.77
C THR A 389 -14.67 -18.71 1.37
N PHE A 390 -13.47 -18.89 0.82
CA PHE A 390 -12.40 -19.67 1.43
C PHE A 390 -11.54 -18.73 2.27
N ALA A 391 -11.35 -19.02 3.55
CA ALA A 391 -10.56 -18.19 4.45
C ALA A 391 -9.65 -19.02 5.35
N VAL A 392 -8.56 -18.39 5.78
CA VAL A 392 -7.67 -18.90 6.82
C VAL A 392 -7.34 -17.78 7.82
N ASP A 393 -7.28 -18.15 9.09
CA ASP A 393 -6.94 -17.25 10.17
C ASP A 393 -5.45 -17.34 10.51
N ASP A 394 -4.89 -16.27 11.08
CA ASP A 394 -3.48 -16.23 11.50
C ASP A 394 -3.25 -16.74 12.93
N ASN A 395 -4.29 -17.32 13.53
CA ASN A 395 -4.31 -17.94 14.84
C ASN A 395 -5.06 -19.29 14.80
N GLN A 396 -5.07 -20.02 15.91
CA GLN A 396 -5.83 -21.27 16.04
C GLN A 396 -6.68 -21.22 17.32
N ASP A 397 -7.81 -20.52 17.27
CA ASP A 397 -8.68 -20.26 18.43
C ASP A 397 -10.16 -20.65 18.24
N VAL A 398 -10.51 -21.22 17.09
CA VAL A 398 -11.86 -21.65 16.70
C VAL A 398 -12.84 -20.49 16.50
N ILE A 399 -12.34 -19.25 16.32
CA ILE A 399 -13.13 -18.07 15.99
C ILE A 399 -12.89 -17.75 14.53
N PHE A 400 -13.95 -17.46 13.76
CA PHE A 400 -13.79 -17.05 12.37
C PHE A 400 -13.38 -15.58 12.32
N ASP A 401 -12.09 -15.33 12.12
CA ASP A 401 -11.55 -13.98 11.96
C ASP A 401 -11.52 -13.55 10.48
N GLY A 402 -11.21 -14.50 9.59
CA GLY A 402 -11.09 -14.29 8.15
C GLY A 402 -9.89 -13.43 7.77
N ASN A 403 -8.75 -13.58 8.47
CA ASN A 403 -7.54 -12.74 8.25
C ASN A 403 -7.11 -12.72 6.79
N PHE A 404 -7.19 -13.87 6.11
CA PHE A 404 -6.95 -14.01 4.69
C PHE A 404 -8.11 -14.76 4.04
N ALA A 405 -8.64 -14.24 2.95
CA ALA A 405 -9.77 -14.85 2.27
C ALA A 405 -9.80 -14.58 0.77
N ASP A 406 -10.34 -15.52 0.01
CA ASP A 406 -10.76 -15.33 -1.38
C ASP A 406 -12.25 -15.68 -1.52
N THR A 407 -12.94 -15.01 -2.44
CA THR A 407 -14.38 -15.18 -2.64
C THR A 407 -14.74 -15.32 -4.11
N ILE A 408 -15.68 -16.21 -4.39
CA ILE A 408 -16.29 -16.38 -5.70
C ILE A 408 -17.81 -16.28 -5.63
N THR A 409 -18.40 -15.70 -6.66
CA THR A 409 -19.84 -15.63 -6.88
C THR A 409 -20.23 -16.61 -7.97
N ILE A 410 -21.27 -17.42 -7.71
CA ILE A 410 -21.76 -18.42 -8.64
C ILE A 410 -23.26 -18.20 -8.78
N ASN A 411 -23.74 -18.00 -10.00
CA ASN A 411 -25.15 -17.87 -10.29
C ASN A 411 -25.66 -19.17 -10.92
N ILE A 412 -26.52 -19.89 -10.20
CA ILE A 412 -27.15 -21.11 -10.71
C ILE A 412 -28.40 -20.73 -11.49
N THR A 413 -28.37 -21.00 -12.79
CA THR A 413 -29.48 -20.74 -13.72
C THR A 413 -30.16 -22.04 -14.15
N PRO A 414 -31.38 -21.98 -14.71
CA PRO A 414 -32.08 -23.16 -15.23
C PRO A 414 -31.26 -24.01 -16.22
#